data_AF-A0A9D2RVN8-F1
#
_entry.id   AF-A0A9D2RVN8-F1
#
_cell.length_a   1.000
_cell.length_b   1.000
_cell.length_c   1.000
_cell.angle_alpha   90.00
_cell.angle_beta   90.00
_cell.angle_gamma   90.00
#
_symmetry.space_group_name_H-M   'P 1'
#
loop_
_entity.id
_entity.type
_entity.pdbx_description
1 polymer ?
#
loop_
_entity_poly.entity_id
_entity_poly.type
_entity_poly.pdbx_seq_one_letter_code
_entity_poly.pdbx_strand_id
1 'polypeptide(L)'
;MAKDSRGIPYSVTGVQELIQQMLIRLTVHKGKFSPDPNLGSRLYLLPGNSPAKLESMAGDYVREALADMREIQIDRVTARYSNNWDRLELTVWATCAGKILEVKTTL
;
A
#
# COMPACT_ATOMS: atom_id res chain seq x y z
N MET A 1 -12.95 1.92 13.80
CA MET A 1 -11.91 1.08 14.42
C MET A 1 -12.54 -0.25 14.74
N ALA A 2 -11.98 -1.36 14.23
CA ALA A 2 -12.45 -2.68 14.65
C ALA A 2 -12.13 -2.87 16.14
N LYS A 3 -13.04 -3.53 16.85
CA LYS A 3 -13.01 -3.69 18.30
C LYS A 3 -13.05 -5.18 18.62
N ASP A 4 -12.41 -5.60 19.70
CA ASP A 4 -12.58 -6.94 20.23
C ASP A 4 -13.99 -7.13 20.82
N SER A 5 -14.28 -8.32 21.32
CA SER A 5 -15.58 -8.65 21.94
C SER A 5 -15.89 -7.80 23.18
N ARG A 6 -14.92 -7.05 23.72
CA ARG A 6 -15.06 -6.16 24.87
C ARG A 6 -15.21 -4.70 24.47
N GLY A 7 -15.26 -4.40 23.17
CA GLY A 7 -15.40 -3.04 22.65
C GLY A 7 -14.10 -2.22 22.63
N ILE A 8 -12.95 -2.87 22.87
CA ILE A 8 -11.62 -2.26 22.94
C ILE A 8 -10.94 -2.40 21.56
N PRO A 9 -10.17 -1.41 21.08
CA PRO A 9 -9.35 -1.60 19.89
C PRO A 9 -8.48 -2.86 20.00
N TYR A 10 -8.60 -3.76 19.02
CA TYR A 10 -7.74 -4.94 18.98
C TYR A 10 -6.33 -4.53 18.55
N SER A 11 -5.32 -5.13 19.18
CA SER A 11 -3.92 -4.95 18.79
C SER A 11 -3.57 -5.92 17.67
N VAL A 12 -2.82 -5.42 16.68
CA VAL A 12 -2.20 -6.24 15.62
C VAL A 12 -0.69 -6.28 15.86
N THR A 13 -0.07 -7.43 15.58
CA THR A 13 1.39 -7.62 15.77
C THR A 13 1.97 -8.41 14.62
N GLY A 14 3.27 -8.25 14.37
CA GLY A 14 4.02 -9.07 13.43
C GLY A 14 3.54 -8.91 11.98
N VAL A 15 3.24 -10.01 11.28
CA VAL A 15 2.85 -9.96 9.85
C VAL A 15 1.61 -9.11 9.61
N GLN A 16 0.59 -9.22 10.48
CA GLN A 16 -0.64 -8.43 10.32
C GLN A 16 -0.39 -6.94 10.52
N GLU A 17 0.49 -6.60 11.47
CA GLU A 17 0.92 -5.22 11.69
C GLU A 17 1.65 -4.67 10.45
N LEU A 18 2.60 -5.42 9.88
CA LEU A 18 3.32 -5.02 8.66
C LEU A 18 2.37 -4.76 7.49
N ILE A 19 1.39 -5.64 7.28
CA ILE A 19 0.36 -5.46 6.26
C ILE A 19 -0.45 -4.17 6.50
N GLN A 20 -0.82 -3.89 7.75
CA GLN A 20 -1.54 -2.66 8.10
C GLN A 20 -0.67 -1.41 7.86
N GLN A 21 0.62 -1.44 8.23
CA GLN A 21 1.54 -0.34 7.97
C GLN A 21 1.71 -0.09 6.46
N MET A 22 1.86 -1.15 5.66
CA MET A 22 1.90 -1.06 4.19
C MET A 22 0.61 -0.41 3.66
N LEU A 23 -0.56 -0.88 4.09
CA LEU A 23 -1.85 -0.33 3.66
C LEU A 23 -1.97 1.17 3.96
N ILE A 24 -1.59 1.60 5.16
CA ILE A 24 -1.62 3.02 5.54
C ILE A 24 -0.72 3.84 4.61
N ARG A 25 0.53 3.41 4.42
CA ARG A 25 1.50 4.11 3.56
C ARG A 25 1.08 4.13 2.09
N LEU A 26 0.39 3.09 1.59
CA LEU A 26 -0.06 3.04 0.20
C LEU A 26 -1.32 3.88 -0.05
N THR A 27 -2.22 4.00 0.92
CA THR A 27 -3.52 4.67 0.76
C THR A 27 -3.52 6.15 1.14
N VAL A 28 -2.67 6.55 2.08
CA VAL A 28 -2.53 7.96 2.46
C VAL A 28 -1.86 8.73 1.33
N HIS A 29 -2.42 9.87 0.94
CA HIS A 29 -1.77 10.76 -0.03
C HIS A 29 -0.53 11.41 0.60
N LYS A 30 0.62 11.27 -0.05
CA LYS A 30 1.87 11.87 0.42
C LYS A 30 1.72 13.37 0.65
N GLY A 31 2.20 13.86 1.80
CA GLY A 31 2.08 15.26 2.21
C GLY A 31 0.70 15.68 2.74
N LYS A 32 -0.29 14.79 2.81
CA LYS A 32 -1.63 15.10 3.39
C LYS A 32 -1.76 14.70 4.86
N PHE A 33 -0.80 13.98 5.41
CA PHE A 33 -0.79 13.62 6.83
C PHE A 33 0.05 14.63 7.62
N SER A 34 -0.60 15.61 8.25
CA SER A 34 0.08 16.71 8.94
C SER A 34 1.15 16.29 9.97
N PRO A 35 0.96 15.21 10.76
CA PRO A 35 1.98 14.79 11.72
C PRO A 35 3.26 14.24 11.09
N ASP A 36 3.19 13.66 9.89
CA ASP A 36 4.34 13.16 9.14
C ASP A 36 4.12 13.37 7.63
N PRO A 37 4.67 14.46 7.05
CA PRO A 37 4.52 14.77 5.63
C PRO A 37 5.13 13.73 4.68
N ASN A 38 6.07 12.91 5.16
CA ASN A 38 6.71 11.87 4.35
C ASN A 38 5.86 10.60 4.27
N LEU A 39 4.93 10.41 5.21
CA LEU A 39 3.97 9.32 5.18
C LEU A 39 3.08 9.40 3.94
N GLY A 40 2.81 8.24 3.36
CA GLY A 40 1.88 8.09 2.25
C GLY A 40 2.57 7.84 0.92
N SER A 41 1.76 7.79 -0.14
CA SER A 41 2.20 7.47 -1.48
C SER A 41 1.76 8.53 -2.48
N ARG A 42 2.40 8.50 -3.64
CA ARG A 42 2.00 9.27 -4.83
C ARG A 42 1.08 8.46 -5.76
N LEU A 43 0.53 7.34 -5.28
CA LEU A 43 -0.31 6.45 -6.07
C LEU A 43 -1.61 7.12 -6.56
N TYR A 44 -2.08 8.17 -5.86
CA TYR A 44 -3.21 9.01 -6.29
C TYR A 44 -2.96 9.77 -7.60
N LEU A 45 -1.71 9.79 -8.11
CA LEU A 45 -1.36 10.37 -9.40
C LEU A 45 -1.47 9.36 -10.55
N LEU A 46 -1.70 8.07 -10.27
CA LEU A 46 -1.81 7.02 -11.28
C LEU A 46 -3.12 7.05 -12.08
N PRO A 47 -4.31 7.34 -11.50
CA PRO A 47 -5.54 7.42 -12.27
C PRO A 47 -5.43 8.41 -13.44
N GLY A 48 -5.93 8.01 -14.61
CA GLY A 48 -5.86 8.80 -15.85
C GLY A 48 -4.61 8.58 -16.71
N ASN A 49 -3.62 7.79 -16.25
CA ASN A 49 -2.44 7.44 -17.06
C ASN A 49 -2.71 6.26 -18.01
N SER A 50 -1.91 6.17 -19.07
CA SER A 50 -1.96 5.04 -20.01
C SER A 50 -1.49 3.73 -19.33
N PRO A 51 -2.04 2.56 -19.72
CA PRO A 51 -1.69 1.27 -19.12
C PRO A 51 -0.18 0.99 -19.12
N ALA A 52 0.53 1.34 -20.21
CA ALA A 52 1.97 1.11 -20.34
C ALA A 52 2.82 1.89 -19.31
N LYS A 53 2.37 3.08 -18.87
CA LYS A 53 3.08 3.87 -17.84
C LYS A 53 2.72 3.44 -16.43
N LEU A 54 1.55 2.83 -16.28
CA LEU A 54 0.91 2.58 -15.00
C LEU A 54 1.71 1.62 -14.13
N GLU A 55 2.15 0.48 -14.66
CA GLU A 55 2.93 -0.50 -13.90
C GLU A 55 4.30 0.05 -13.46
N SER A 56 5.02 0.73 -14.36
CA SER A 56 6.33 1.31 -14.03
C SER A 56 6.21 2.36 -12.92
N MET A 57 5.28 3.31 -13.07
CA MET A 57 5.08 4.37 -12.07
C MET A 57 4.56 3.81 -10.74
N ALA A 58 3.68 2.80 -10.78
CA ALA A 58 3.21 2.14 -9.57
C ALA A 58 4.35 1.49 -8.80
N GLY A 59 5.27 0.82 -9.48
CA GLY A 59 6.45 0.24 -8.85
C GLY A 59 7.29 1.28 -8.11
N ASP A 60 7.55 2.42 -8.74
CA ASP A 60 8.36 3.50 -8.14
C ASP A 60 7.68 4.15 -6.94
N TYR A 61 6.37 4.44 -7.05
CA TYR A 61 5.60 5.02 -5.95
C TYR A 61 5.42 4.06 -4.77
N VAL A 62 5.27 2.76 -5.02
CA VAL A 62 5.23 1.74 -3.96
C VAL A 62 6.58 1.67 -3.24
N ARG A 63 7.70 1.61 -3.97
CA ARG A 63 9.04 1.57 -3.37
C ARG A 63 9.32 2.82 -2.55
N GLU A 64 8.94 4.00 -3.03
CA GLU A 64 9.08 5.23 -2.28
C GLU A 64 8.26 5.22 -0.99
N ALA A 65 6.97 4.88 -1.07
CA ALA A 65 6.06 4.94 0.08
C ALA A 65 6.47 3.97 1.20
N LEU A 66 7.08 2.85 0.81
CA LEU A 66 7.50 1.77 1.71
C LEU A 66 9.00 1.81 2.05
N ALA A 67 9.75 2.83 1.62
CA ALA A 67 11.20 2.90 1.82
C ALA A 67 11.63 2.87 3.30
N ASP A 68 10.78 3.37 4.21
CA ASP A 68 11.05 3.36 5.65
C ASP A 68 10.82 2.00 6.31
N MET A 69 10.13 1.07 5.62
CA MET A 69 9.89 -0.29 6.11
C MET A 69 11.04 -1.21 5.71
N ARG A 70 12.13 -1.18 6.48
CA ARG A 70 13.39 -1.86 6.15
C ARG A 70 13.33 -3.39 6.27
N GLU A 71 12.35 -3.91 6.97
CA GLU A 71 12.14 -5.34 7.19
C GLU A 71 11.44 -6.05 6.03
N ILE A 72 10.86 -5.30 5.09
CA ILE A 72 10.17 -5.86 3.92
C ILE A 72 11.00 -5.70 2.65
N GLN A 73 10.96 -6.71 1.79
CA GLN A 73 11.49 -6.66 0.43
C GLN A 73 10.32 -6.69 -0.54
N ILE A 74 10.19 -5.70 -1.42
CA ILE A 74 9.15 -5.68 -2.45
C ILE A 74 9.56 -6.59 -3.60
N ASP A 75 8.75 -7.62 -3.86
CA ASP A 75 9.04 -8.62 -4.90
C ASP A 75 8.30 -8.31 -6.21
N ARG A 76 7.06 -7.83 -6.12
CA ARG A 76 6.24 -7.51 -7.29
C ARG A 76 5.20 -6.45 -6.98
N VAL A 77 4.92 -5.61 -7.98
CA VAL A 77 3.82 -4.65 -7.98
C VAL A 77 3.03 -4.82 -9.28
N THR A 78 1.72 -4.87 -9.19
CA THR A 78 0.82 -4.80 -10.35
C THR A 78 -0.21 -3.72 -10.12
N ALA A 79 -0.47 -2.90 -11.13
CA ALA A 79 -1.49 -1.87 -11.11
C ALA A 79 -2.32 -1.96 -12.40
N ARG A 80 -3.64 -2.13 -12.27
CA ARG A 80 -4.55 -2.30 -13.41
C ARG A 80 -5.89 -1.66 -13.14
N TYR A 81 -6.52 -1.12 -14.17
CA TYR A 81 -7.91 -0.71 -14.05
C TYR A 81 -8.81 -1.94 -13.85
N SER A 82 -9.86 -1.76 -13.05
CA SER A 82 -10.97 -2.71 -12.96
C SER A 82 -11.59 -2.92 -14.35
N ASN A 83 -12.32 -4.03 -14.53
CA ASN A 83 -12.96 -4.35 -15.82
C ASN A 83 -13.91 -3.24 -16.33
N ASN A 84 -14.47 -2.45 -15.42
CA ASN A 84 -15.35 -1.32 -15.68
C ASN A 84 -14.61 0.04 -15.70
N TRP A 85 -13.28 0.05 -15.61
CA TRP A 85 -12.41 1.25 -15.69
C TRP A 85 -12.72 2.35 -14.67
N ASP A 86 -13.46 2.04 -13.62
CA ASP A 86 -13.89 3.00 -12.59
C ASP A 86 -12.89 3.12 -11.44
N ARG A 87 -11.99 2.13 -11.30
CA ARG A 87 -11.14 1.94 -10.14
C ARG A 87 -9.78 1.43 -10.58
N LEU A 88 -8.74 1.87 -9.89
CA LEU A 88 -7.40 1.34 -10.09
C LEU A 88 -7.09 0.32 -8.98
N GLU A 89 -6.91 -0.94 -9.36
CA GLU A 89 -6.51 -2.02 -8.45
C GLU A 89 -4.99 -2.10 -8.37
N LEU A 90 -4.47 -2.04 -7.14
CA LEU A 90 -3.06 -2.25 -6.83
C LEU A 90 -2.89 -3.53 -6.02
N THR A 91 -1.99 -4.40 -6.46
CA THR A 91 -1.49 -5.52 -5.67
C THR A 91 0.01 -5.41 -5.50
N VAL A 92 0.46 -5.55 -4.25
CA VAL A 92 1.87 -5.56 -3.87
C VAL A 92 2.18 -6.90 -3.19
N TRP A 93 3.20 -7.58 -3.69
CA TRP A 93 3.79 -8.76 -3.06
C TRP A 93 5.15 -8.37 -2.48
N ALA A 94 5.36 -8.71 -1.22
CA ALA A 94 6.60 -8.48 -0.51
C ALA A 94 6.95 -9.68 0.37
N THR A 95 8.21 -9.77 0.78
CA THR A 95 8.70 -10.81 1.68
C THR A 95 9.32 -10.20 2.92
N CYS A 96 9.04 -10.77 4.09
CA CYS A 96 9.66 -10.42 5.37
C CYS A 96 10.05 -11.70 6.11
N ALA A 97 11.35 -11.89 6.38
CA ALA A 97 11.88 -13.07 7.08
C ALA A 97 11.33 -14.41 6.53
N GLY A 98 11.28 -14.55 5.20
CA GLY A 98 10.77 -15.74 4.50
C GLY A 98 9.24 -15.88 4.46
N LYS A 99 8.49 -14.93 5.03
CA LYS A 99 7.02 -14.88 4.95
C LYS A 99 6.57 -13.95 3.83
N ILE A 100 5.62 -14.42 3.04
CA ILE A 100 5.01 -13.63 1.97
C ILE A 100 3.93 -12.72 2.55
N LEU A 101 3.97 -11.46 2.14
CA LEU A 101 3.00 -10.42 2.40
C LEU A 101 2.29 -10.10 1.09
N GLU A 102 0.97 -10.15 1.07
CA GLU A 102 0.14 -9.71 -0.05
C GLU A 102 -0.75 -8.56 0.41
N VAL A 103 -0.63 -7.42 -0.26
CA VAL A 103 -1.44 -6.23 0.01
C VAL A 103 -2.22 -5.87 -1.24
N LYS A 104 -3.54 -5.77 -1.10
CA LYS A 104 -4.47 -5.37 -2.15
C LYS A 104 -5.19 -4.10 -1.72
N THR A 105 -5.19 -3.10 -2.59
CA THR A 105 -5.94 -1.86 -2.37
C THR A 105 -6.51 -1.31 -3.67
N THR A 106 -7.53 -0.49 -3.55
CA THR A 106 -8.10 0.28 -4.64
C THR A 106 -7.75 1.76 -4.46
N LEU A 107 -7.46 2.44 -5.56
CA LEU A 107 -7.12 3.86 -5.63
C LEU A 107 -8.21 4.65 -6.36
#